data_AF-A0AAV5DB56-F1
#
_entry.id   AF-A0AAV5DB56-F1
#
_cell.length_a   1.000
_cell.length_b   1.000
_cell.length_c   1.000
_cell.angle_alpha   90.00
_cell.angle_beta   90.00
_cell.angle_gamma   90.00
#
_symmetry.space_group_name_H-M   'P 1'
#
loop_
_entity.id
_entity.type
_entity.pdbx_description
1 polymer ?
#
loop_
_entity_poly.entity_id
_entity_poly.type
_entity_poly.pdbx_seq_one_letter_code
_entity_poly.pdbx_strand_id
1 'polypeptide(L)'
;MPILHDDRLPEWYKITLFNELYFLVAGGTVWIDSDCLVVNDNDKLNPSLPEDSDCSSAVPLIGFTPHEIDNKENVGKFLYLEGVEYFMWCTYDVHFYASFALLDLFPKIELSIQRDFARAVLREDKTRVRFLADGTWGTRKVIGAVAHDLGAHDPWHELNAYNIHDTSRWKDLNPKFVLQIYRDFAATGDISFCMDVWPAVCTAMEYMGQFDHDGDDMIENDGFPDQTYDA
;
A
#
# COMPACT_ATOMS: atom_id res chain seq x y z
N MET A 1 -14.20 -22.41 19.86
CA MET A 1 -14.07 -21.23 18.99
C MET A 1 -15.46 -20.70 18.68
N PRO A 2 -15.72 -19.38 18.75
CA PRO A 2 -17.04 -18.80 18.54
C PRO A 2 -17.72 -19.25 17.23
N ILE A 3 -16.97 -19.33 16.13
CA ILE A 3 -17.48 -19.73 14.81
C ILE A 3 -17.87 -21.22 14.75
N LEU A 4 -17.07 -22.11 15.35
CA LEU A 4 -17.35 -23.55 15.31
C LEU A 4 -18.65 -23.93 16.03
N HIS A 5 -18.96 -23.23 17.11
CA HIS A 5 -20.15 -23.47 17.94
C HIS A 5 -21.40 -22.72 17.46
N ASP A 6 -21.32 -21.95 16.36
CA ASP A 6 -22.49 -21.28 15.80
C ASP A 6 -23.27 -22.22 14.88
N ASP A 7 -24.42 -22.69 15.34
CA ASP A 7 -25.30 -23.62 14.61
C ASP A 7 -26.02 -22.96 13.42
N ARG A 8 -25.98 -21.62 13.31
CA ARG A 8 -26.55 -20.88 12.17
C ARG A 8 -25.66 -20.97 10.93
N LEU A 9 -24.38 -21.29 11.11
CA LEU A 9 -23.40 -21.39 10.03
C LEU A 9 -23.30 -22.83 9.52
N PRO A 10 -23.47 -23.08 8.20
CA PRO A 10 -23.29 -24.40 7.63
C PRO A 10 -21.87 -24.95 7.83
N GLU A 11 -21.75 -26.27 7.93
CA GLU A 11 -20.45 -26.93 8.17
C GLU A 11 -19.44 -26.64 7.05
N TRP A 12 -19.86 -26.68 5.79
CA TRP A 12 -18.99 -26.39 4.65
C TRP A 12 -18.40 -24.96 4.70
N TYR A 13 -19.15 -24.01 5.25
CA TYR A 13 -18.69 -22.62 5.38
C TYR A 13 -17.58 -22.53 6.42
N LYS A 14 -17.75 -23.18 7.58
CA LYS A 14 -16.73 -23.25 8.63
C LYS A 14 -15.44 -23.86 8.10
N ILE A 15 -15.55 -25.00 7.41
CA ILE A 15 -14.39 -25.70 6.81
C ILE A 15 -13.66 -24.77 5.83
N THR A 16 -14.39 -24.13 4.91
CA THR A 16 -13.79 -23.24 3.91
C THR A 16 -13.13 -22.04 4.59
N LEU A 17 -13.84 -21.36 5.50
CA LEU A 17 -13.35 -20.17 6.20
C LEU A 17 -12.02 -20.42 6.91
N PHE A 18 -11.86 -21.58 7.58
CA PHE A 18 -10.60 -21.90 8.25
C PHE A 18 -9.53 -22.42 7.31
N ASN A 19 -9.91 -23.22 6.30
CA ASN A 19 -8.93 -23.81 5.38
C ASN A 19 -8.28 -22.75 4.49
N GLU A 20 -9.02 -21.75 4.01
CA GLU A 20 -8.46 -20.68 3.16
C GLU A 20 -7.38 -19.85 3.87
N LEU A 21 -7.38 -19.81 5.21
CA LEU A 21 -6.34 -19.12 5.99
C LEU A 21 -4.96 -19.75 5.83
N TYR A 22 -4.84 -20.96 5.26
CA TYR A 22 -3.54 -21.58 4.96
C TYR A 22 -2.62 -20.64 4.16
N PHE A 23 -3.20 -19.78 3.31
CA PHE A 23 -2.46 -18.90 2.42
C PHE A 23 -1.65 -17.84 3.18
N LEU A 24 -2.07 -17.43 4.38
CA LEU A 24 -1.30 -16.50 5.23
C LEU A 24 0.07 -17.05 5.64
N VAL A 25 0.27 -18.37 5.55
CA VAL A 25 1.54 -19.04 5.86
C VAL A 25 2.17 -19.60 4.59
N ALA A 26 1.38 -20.23 3.72
CA ALA A 26 1.87 -20.92 2.52
C ALA A 26 2.01 -20.01 1.29
N GLY A 27 1.43 -18.81 1.30
CA GLY A 27 1.44 -17.83 0.19
C GLY A 27 2.78 -17.10 0.03
N GLY A 28 3.90 -17.75 0.32
CA GLY A 28 5.23 -17.14 0.23
C GLY A 28 5.53 -16.10 1.30
N THR A 29 4.83 -16.13 2.44
CA THR A 29 4.93 -15.11 3.48
C THR A 29 6.36 -14.83 3.95
N VAL A 30 6.72 -13.55 3.97
CA VAL A 30 7.97 -13.04 4.52
C VAL A 30 7.64 -12.08 5.66
N TRP A 31 8.29 -12.29 6.80
CA TRP A 31 8.14 -11.42 7.97
C TRP A 31 9.52 -11.11 8.54
N ILE A 32 9.93 -9.85 8.44
CA ILE A 32 11.23 -9.38 8.91
C ILE A 32 11.06 -8.37 10.04
N ASP A 33 12.02 -8.39 10.96
CA ASP A 33 12.12 -7.33 11.95
C ASP A 33 12.46 -6.01 11.24
N SER A 34 11.92 -4.91 11.75
CA SER A 34 12.32 -3.58 11.31
C SER A 34 12.99 -2.89 12.46
N ASP A 35 14.26 -2.56 12.28
CA ASP A 35 14.96 -1.70 13.22
C ASP A 35 14.17 -0.39 13.35
N CYS A 36 13.68 -0.11 14.56
CA CYS A 36 13.13 1.21 14.85
C CYS A 36 14.24 2.23 14.59
N LEU A 37 13.95 3.23 13.75
CA LEU A 37 14.77 4.44 13.70
C LEU A 37 14.60 5.19 15.02
N VAL A 38 15.22 4.70 16.09
CA VAL A 38 15.39 5.44 17.32
C VAL A 38 16.36 6.56 16.98
N VAL A 39 15.83 7.74 16.65
CA VAL A 39 16.65 8.95 16.68
C VAL A 39 17.04 9.13 18.14
N ASN A 40 18.27 8.76 18.49
CA ASN A 40 18.81 9.06 19.80
C ASN A 40 18.69 10.58 20.01
N ASP A 41 18.01 11.02 21.06
CA ASP A 41 17.83 12.44 21.45
C ASP A 41 19.15 13.21 21.62
N ASN A 42 20.30 12.54 21.51
CA ASN A 42 21.64 13.12 21.61
C ASN A 42 22.14 13.84 20.34
N ASP A 43 21.48 13.70 19.18
CA ASP A 43 21.90 14.39 17.94
C ASP A 43 21.23 15.76 17.73
N LYS A 44 20.48 16.28 18.72
CA LYS A 44 19.88 17.64 18.67
C LYS A 44 20.89 18.79 18.89
N LEU A 45 22.20 18.56 18.76
CA LEU A 45 23.19 19.62 18.88
C LEU A 45 24.22 19.60 17.74
N ASN A 46 23.84 20.20 16.61
CA ASN A 46 24.63 21.15 15.79
C ASN A 46 24.26 21.05 14.30
N PRO A 47 23.43 21.96 13.75
CA PRO A 47 23.30 22.08 12.31
C PRO A 47 24.45 22.96 11.78
N SER A 48 25.52 22.36 11.26
CA SER A 48 26.42 23.05 10.33
C SER A 48 25.99 22.69 8.91
N LEU A 49 25.27 23.61 8.26
CA LEU A 49 24.90 23.55 6.85
C LEU A 49 26.16 23.68 5.97
N PRO A 50 26.34 22.87 4.92
CA PRO A 50 27.12 23.28 3.76
C PRO A 50 26.24 24.19 2.88
N GLU A 51 26.75 25.36 2.57
CA GLU A 51 26.23 26.22 1.50
C GLU A 51 26.44 25.56 0.13
N ASP A 52 25.60 25.94 -0.83
CA ASP A 52 25.62 25.65 -2.28
C ASP A 52 24.86 24.41 -2.79
N SER A 53 23.59 24.61 -3.15
CA SER A 53 23.08 24.30 -4.51
C SER A 53 21.66 24.83 -4.69
N ASP A 54 21.52 25.75 -5.64
CA ASP A 54 20.28 26.37 -6.10
C ASP A 54 19.36 25.36 -6.80
N CYS A 55 18.13 25.19 -6.33
CA CYS A 55 17.02 24.51 -7.01
C CYS A 55 15.67 25.02 -6.45
N SER A 56 15.20 26.13 -7.01
CA SER A 56 13.86 26.68 -6.79
C SER A 56 12.78 25.84 -7.48
N SER A 57 12.21 24.87 -6.76
CA SER A 57 10.77 24.50 -6.81
C SER A 57 10.45 23.45 -5.75
N ALA A 58 10.20 23.88 -4.51
CA ALA A 58 9.62 23.02 -3.49
C ALA A 58 8.36 23.70 -2.96
N VAL A 59 7.20 23.11 -3.23
CA VAL A 59 5.99 23.38 -2.46
C VAL A 59 6.33 23.04 -1.00
N PRO A 60 6.06 23.92 -0.02
CA PRO A 60 6.49 23.67 1.35
C PRO A 60 5.72 22.48 1.91
N LEU A 61 6.41 21.36 2.09
CA LEU A 61 5.93 20.21 2.85
C LEU A 61 5.71 20.71 4.29
N ILE A 62 4.46 20.96 4.65
CA ILE A 62 4.09 21.39 6.00
C ILE A 62 4.51 20.29 6.98
N GLY A 63 5.53 20.57 7.80
CA GLY A 63 5.65 20.07 9.16
C GLY A 63 5.59 18.56 9.39
N PHE A 64 6.29 17.75 8.58
CA PHE A 64 6.47 16.33 8.89
C PHE A 64 7.56 16.14 9.95
N THR A 65 7.15 16.04 11.22
CA THR A 65 7.91 15.23 12.17
C THR A 65 7.44 13.79 11.98
N PRO A 66 8.31 12.84 11.58
CA PRO A 66 7.93 11.43 11.56
C PRO A 66 7.33 11.06 12.91
N HIS A 67 6.10 10.52 12.91
CA HIS A 67 5.52 9.99 14.13
C HIS A 67 6.45 8.88 14.63
N GLU A 68 6.97 9.02 15.85
CA GLU A 68 7.73 7.97 16.50
C GLU A 68 6.78 6.77 16.69
N ILE A 69 6.95 5.73 15.88
CA ILE A 69 6.24 4.48 16.08
C ILE A 69 6.71 3.93 17.43
N ASP A 70 5.83 3.90 18.44
CA ASP A 70 6.13 3.27 19.72
C ASP A 70 6.65 1.85 19.43
N ASN A 71 7.80 1.48 19.99
CA ASN A 71 8.38 0.13 19.87
C ASN A 71 7.37 -0.98 20.20
N LYS A 72 6.30 -0.70 20.95
CA LYS A 72 5.21 -1.65 21.27
C LYS A 72 4.20 -1.88 20.13
N GLU A 73 4.21 -1.03 19.10
CA GLU A 73 3.39 -1.14 17.90
C GLU A 73 4.16 -1.67 16.70
N ASN A 74 5.50 -1.66 16.76
CA ASN A 74 6.33 -2.25 15.73
C ASN A 74 6.14 -3.77 15.68
N VAL A 75 5.45 -4.23 14.64
CA VAL A 75 5.30 -5.65 14.32
C VAL A 75 6.23 -6.06 13.18
N GLY A 76 7.25 -5.28 12.84
CA GLY A 76 8.11 -5.53 11.68
C GLY A 76 7.40 -5.28 10.35
N LYS A 77 7.98 -5.83 9.27
CA LYS A 77 7.50 -5.70 7.90
C LYS A 77 7.01 -7.04 7.39
N PHE A 78 5.88 -7.02 6.71
CA PHE A 78 5.18 -8.22 6.29
C PHE A 78 4.91 -8.17 4.79
N LEU A 79 5.20 -9.28 4.10
CA LEU A 79 4.87 -9.50 2.70
C LEU A 79 4.22 -10.87 2.54
N TYR A 80 3.32 -10.99 1.57
CA TYR A 80 2.85 -12.27 1.06
C TYR A 80 2.60 -12.13 -0.44
N LEU A 81 2.69 -13.23 -1.18
CA LEU A 81 2.55 -13.21 -2.64
C LEU A 81 1.08 -13.13 -3.03
N GLU A 82 0.82 -12.51 -4.17
CA GLU A 82 -0.45 -12.67 -4.88
C GLU A 82 -0.72 -14.14 -5.22
N GLY A 83 0.30 -14.82 -5.74
CA GLY A 83 0.25 -16.23 -6.09
C GLY A 83 1.60 -16.78 -6.51
N VAL A 84 1.67 -18.10 -6.74
CA VAL A 84 2.92 -18.75 -7.17
C VAL A 84 3.28 -18.41 -8.61
N GLU A 85 2.28 -18.17 -9.47
CA GLU A 85 2.47 -17.79 -10.87
C GLU A 85 2.72 -16.29 -11.04
N TYR A 86 2.29 -15.49 -10.05
CA TYR A 86 2.37 -14.03 -10.03
C TYR A 86 3.27 -13.59 -8.87
N PHE A 87 4.58 -13.58 -9.12
CA PHE A 87 5.59 -13.29 -8.09
C PHE A 87 5.68 -11.78 -7.78
N MET A 88 4.67 -11.28 -7.08
CA MET A 88 4.50 -9.88 -6.69
C MET A 88 4.06 -9.82 -5.23
N TRP A 89 4.71 -8.94 -4.46
CA TRP A 89 4.45 -8.83 -3.03
C TRP A 89 3.28 -7.90 -2.75
N CYS A 90 2.30 -8.40 -1.99
CA CYS A 90 1.14 -7.64 -1.54
C CYS A 90 0.42 -6.92 -2.68
N THR A 91 0.20 -7.57 -3.83
CA THR A 91 -0.57 -7.00 -4.94
C THR A 91 -1.88 -6.40 -4.41
N TYR A 92 -2.04 -5.09 -4.58
CA TYR A 92 -2.83 -4.28 -3.68
C TYR A 92 -4.32 -4.27 -4.04
N ASP A 93 -4.61 -4.27 -5.33
CA ASP A 93 -5.95 -4.45 -5.87
C ASP A 93 -6.55 -5.82 -5.53
N VAL A 94 -5.70 -6.85 -5.33
CA VAL A 94 -6.06 -8.19 -4.82
C VAL A 94 -6.09 -8.22 -3.29
N HIS A 95 -5.14 -7.57 -2.62
CA HIS A 95 -5.08 -7.42 -1.17
C HIS A 95 -6.37 -6.83 -0.62
N PHE A 96 -7.01 -5.90 -1.35
CA PHE A 96 -8.34 -5.38 -1.06
C PHE A 96 -9.36 -6.44 -0.62
N TYR A 97 -9.34 -7.62 -1.25
CA TYR A 97 -10.25 -8.73 -0.93
C TYR A 97 -9.71 -9.64 0.18
N ALA A 98 -8.40 -9.91 0.18
CA ALA A 98 -7.78 -10.84 1.11
C ALA A 98 -7.59 -10.26 2.52
N SER A 99 -7.44 -8.94 2.63
CA SER A 99 -6.96 -8.28 3.84
C SER A 99 -7.95 -8.30 5.01
N PHE A 100 -9.22 -8.66 4.78
CA PHE A 100 -10.19 -8.92 5.87
C PHE A 100 -9.66 -9.94 6.88
N ALA A 101 -9.00 -11.01 6.41
CA ALA A 101 -8.42 -12.01 7.30
C ALA A 101 -7.29 -11.44 8.16
N LEU A 102 -6.47 -10.54 7.60
CA LEU A 102 -5.40 -9.86 8.34
C LEU A 102 -5.97 -8.86 9.34
N LEU A 103 -6.97 -8.05 8.95
CA LEU A 103 -7.60 -7.10 9.85
C LEU A 103 -8.28 -7.79 11.04
N ASP A 104 -9.01 -8.87 10.80
CA ASP A 104 -9.77 -9.59 11.85
C ASP A 104 -8.86 -10.38 12.81
N LEU A 105 -7.75 -10.94 12.32
CA LEU A 105 -6.90 -11.85 13.10
C LEU A 105 -5.59 -11.21 13.57
N PHE A 106 -5.01 -10.33 12.75
CA PHE A 106 -3.69 -9.71 12.95
C PHE A 106 -3.69 -8.22 12.57
N PRO A 107 -4.55 -7.38 13.20
CA PRO A 107 -4.79 -6.00 12.76
C PRO A 107 -3.52 -5.16 12.69
N LYS A 108 -2.57 -5.36 13.61
CA LYS A 108 -1.28 -4.62 13.57
C LYS A 108 -0.47 -4.91 12.31
N ILE A 109 -0.54 -6.14 11.77
CA ILE A 109 0.13 -6.51 10.52
C ILE A 109 -0.55 -5.79 9.35
N GLU A 110 -1.89 -5.81 9.30
CA GLU A 110 -2.65 -5.06 8.28
C GLU A 110 -2.28 -3.58 8.28
N LEU A 111 -2.32 -2.93 9.44
CA LEU A 111 -1.94 -1.52 9.57
C LEU A 111 -0.47 -1.25 9.19
N SER A 112 0.42 -2.23 9.34
CA SER A 112 1.82 -2.12 8.88
C SER A 112 1.92 -2.13 7.35
N ILE A 113 1.20 -3.03 6.69
CA ILE A 113 1.12 -3.11 5.22
C ILE A 113 0.53 -1.81 4.65
N GLN A 114 -0.55 -1.30 5.24
CA GLN A 114 -1.15 -0.03 4.82
C GLN A 114 -0.19 1.15 4.95
N ARG A 115 0.64 1.19 6.01
CA ARG A 115 1.72 2.20 6.14
C ARG A 115 2.80 2.05 5.08
N ASP A 116 3.11 0.84 4.63
CA ASP A 116 4.01 0.61 3.49
C ASP A 116 3.44 1.19 2.19
N PHE A 117 2.16 0.95 1.91
CA PHE A 117 1.49 1.54 0.75
C PHE A 117 1.36 3.06 0.86
N ALA A 118 1.05 3.60 2.03
CA ALA A 118 1.03 5.05 2.25
C ALA A 118 2.37 5.71 1.93
N ARG A 119 3.48 5.09 2.36
CA ARG A 119 4.83 5.54 1.98
C ARG A 119 5.08 5.43 0.48
N ALA A 120 4.60 4.37 -0.17
CA ALA A 120 4.74 4.17 -1.60
C ALA A 120 3.99 5.24 -2.41
N VAL A 121 2.77 5.62 -2.02
CA VAL A 121 1.98 6.70 -2.66
C VAL A 121 2.79 8.00 -2.74
N LEU A 122 3.49 8.33 -1.67
CA LEU A 122 4.27 9.58 -1.54
C LEU A 122 5.67 9.52 -2.17
N ARG A 123 6.03 8.42 -2.83
CA ARG A 123 7.34 8.22 -3.47
C ARG A 123 7.22 8.17 -4.99
N GLU A 124 8.30 8.62 -5.64
CA GLU A 124 8.53 8.52 -7.07
C GLU A 124 9.70 7.57 -7.34
N ASP A 125 9.59 6.76 -8.39
CA ASP A 125 10.72 6.08 -9.03
C ASP A 125 10.67 6.38 -10.53
N LYS A 126 11.62 7.21 -10.98
CA LYS A 126 11.76 7.67 -12.37
C LYS A 126 12.41 6.65 -13.30
N THR A 127 12.76 5.47 -12.79
CA THR A 127 13.30 4.39 -13.62
C THR A 127 12.30 4.05 -14.72
N ARG A 128 12.79 4.02 -15.97
CA ARG A 128 11.95 3.69 -17.13
C ARG A 128 11.75 2.19 -17.21
N VAL A 129 10.50 1.79 -17.32
CA VAL A 129 10.09 0.39 -17.52
C VAL A 129 9.32 0.27 -18.84
N ARG A 130 9.42 -0.90 -19.47
CA ARG A 130 8.65 -1.21 -20.67
C ARG A 130 7.39 -1.94 -20.29
N PHE A 131 6.23 -1.46 -20.72
CA PHE A 131 4.96 -2.13 -20.53
C PHE A 131 4.78 -3.19 -21.61
N LEU A 132 4.40 -4.40 -21.21
CA LEU A 132 4.39 -5.56 -22.12
C LEU A 132 3.17 -5.59 -23.04
N ALA A 133 2.03 -5.04 -22.61
CA ALA A 133 0.78 -5.09 -23.37
C ALA A 133 0.84 -4.27 -24.67
N ASP A 134 1.40 -3.06 -24.63
CA ASP A 134 1.48 -2.15 -25.77
C ASP A 134 2.92 -1.85 -26.23
N GLY A 135 3.92 -2.32 -25.47
CA GLY A 135 5.34 -2.14 -25.76
C GLY A 135 5.87 -0.73 -25.46
N THR A 136 5.06 0.15 -24.88
CA THR A 136 5.43 1.54 -24.54
C THR A 136 6.36 1.57 -23.33
N TRP A 137 6.88 2.75 -23.02
CA TRP A 137 7.79 2.96 -21.91
C TRP A 137 7.26 4.06 -21.01
N GLY A 138 7.16 3.78 -19.71
CA GLY A 138 6.71 4.73 -18.71
C GLY A 138 7.63 4.80 -17.50
N THR A 139 7.22 5.64 -16.56
CA THR A 139 7.82 5.77 -15.24
C THR A 139 7.36 4.62 -14.37
N ARG A 140 8.26 3.95 -13.64
CA ARG A 140 7.91 2.81 -12.79
C ARG A 140 6.89 3.17 -11.71
N LYS A 141 7.11 4.28 -10.99
CA LYS A 141 6.24 4.72 -9.90
C LYS A 141 6.08 6.24 -9.90
N VAL A 142 4.84 6.70 -10.03
CA VAL A 142 4.47 8.12 -10.01
C VAL A 142 3.93 8.49 -8.63
N ILE A 143 4.24 9.70 -8.13
CA ILE A 143 3.66 10.22 -6.87
C ILE A 143 2.13 10.31 -7.00
N GLY A 144 1.42 9.94 -5.95
CA GLY A 144 -0.04 9.99 -5.89
C GLY A 144 -0.74 8.75 -6.44
N ALA A 145 -0.13 8.02 -7.39
CA ALA A 145 -0.60 6.69 -7.74
C ALA A 145 -0.23 5.69 -6.63
N VAL A 146 -1.17 4.88 -6.18
CA VAL A 146 -0.90 3.71 -5.32
C VAL A 146 -0.10 2.70 -6.13
N ALA A 147 0.92 2.10 -5.50
CA ALA A 147 1.66 1.03 -6.14
C ALA A 147 0.75 -0.19 -6.35
N HIS A 148 0.87 -0.88 -7.48
CA HIS A 148 0.19 -2.15 -7.71
C HIS A 148 0.68 -3.21 -6.72
N ASP A 149 1.99 -3.29 -6.51
CA ASP A 149 2.61 -4.24 -5.60
C ASP A 149 3.84 -3.59 -4.92
N LEU A 150 4.26 -4.17 -3.79
CA LEU A 150 5.45 -3.72 -3.04
C LEU A 150 6.76 -4.18 -3.69
N GLY A 151 6.73 -4.70 -4.91
CA GLY A 151 7.89 -5.17 -5.66
C GLY A 151 7.97 -6.70 -5.74
N ALA A 152 9.14 -7.17 -6.19
CA ALA A 152 9.46 -8.58 -6.29
C ALA A 152 10.87 -8.89 -5.75
N HIS A 153 11.90 -8.28 -6.33
CA HIS A 153 13.30 -8.55 -6.01
C HIS A 153 13.83 -7.74 -4.82
N ASP A 154 13.56 -6.44 -4.78
CA ASP A 154 13.91 -5.54 -3.67
C ASP A 154 12.62 -4.86 -3.15
N PRO A 155 11.79 -5.59 -2.37
CA PRO A 155 10.51 -5.07 -1.93
C PRO A 155 10.67 -3.80 -1.10
N TRP A 156 9.62 -2.96 -1.07
CA TRP A 156 9.58 -1.62 -0.47
C TRP A 156 10.44 -0.54 -1.15
N HIS A 157 11.42 -0.92 -1.97
CA HIS A 157 12.30 0.00 -2.70
C HIS A 157 12.02 -0.01 -4.20
N GLU A 158 12.04 -1.19 -4.84
CA GLU A 158 11.68 -1.37 -6.25
C GLU A 158 10.21 -1.81 -6.37
N LEU A 159 9.31 -0.84 -6.22
CA LEU A 159 7.86 -1.02 -6.29
C LEU A 159 7.39 -1.31 -7.73
N ASN A 160 6.15 -1.80 -7.88
CA ASN A 160 5.55 -2.10 -9.19
C ASN A 160 6.43 -3.07 -10.00
N ALA A 161 6.54 -4.30 -9.51
CA ALA A 161 7.11 -5.40 -10.29
C ALA A 161 6.19 -5.80 -11.45
N TYR A 162 4.88 -5.63 -11.31
CA TYR A 162 3.94 -5.73 -12.41
C TYR A 162 4.29 -4.74 -13.53
N ASN A 163 4.44 -5.26 -14.75
CA ASN A 163 4.82 -4.46 -15.91
C ASN A 163 4.04 -4.82 -17.18
N ILE A 164 2.87 -5.48 -17.07
CA ILE A 164 2.04 -5.75 -18.24
C ILE A 164 1.39 -4.46 -18.73
N HIS A 165 0.67 -3.77 -17.85
CA HIS A 165 0.05 -2.46 -18.10
C HIS A 165 0.67 -1.35 -17.23
N ASP A 166 0.44 -0.10 -17.61
CA ASP A 166 0.78 1.07 -16.78
C ASP A 166 -0.22 1.23 -15.63
N THR A 167 0.17 0.74 -14.45
CA THR A 167 -0.68 0.77 -13.25
C THR A 167 -0.84 2.16 -12.65
N SER A 168 -0.01 3.14 -13.04
CA SER A 168 -0.23 4.53 -12.61
C SER A 168 -1.53 5.13 -13.16
N ARG A 169 -2.07 4.51 -14.21
CA ARG A 169 -3.33 4.92 -14.86
C ARG A 169 -4.53 4.09 -14.41
N TRP A 170 -4.36 3.16 -13.47
CA TRP A 170 -5.45 2.32 -12.99
C TRP A 170 -6.42 3.11 -12.11
N LYS A 171 -7.72 2.86 -12.30
CA LYS A 171 -8.82 3.62 -11.70
C LYS A 171 -9.29 3.04 -10.37
N ASP A 172 -8.86 1.84 -10.01
CA ASP A 172 -9.32 1.15 -8.80
C ASP A 172 -8.33 1.22 -7.62
N LEU A 173 -7.01 1.27 -7.86
CA LEU A 173 -5.99 1.22 -6.81
C LEU A 173 -6.13 2.34 -5.76
N ASN A 174 -6.23 3.60 -6.19
CA ASN A 174 -6.37 4.74 -5.27
C ASN A 174 -7.70 4.69 -4.48
N PRO A 175 -8.88 4.48 -5.11
CA PRO A 175 -10.11 4.28 -4.35
C PRO A 175 -10.04 3.09 -3.38
N LYS A 176 -9.48 1.94 -3.80
CA LYS A 176 -9.26 0.78 -2.93
C LYS A 176 -8.38 1.12 -1.74
N PHE A 177 -7.33 1.93 -1.92
CA PHE A 177 -6.48 2.40 -0.83
C PHE A 177 -7.27 3.22 0.18
N VAL A 178 -7.98 4.24 -0.28
CA VAL A 178 -8.76 5.11 0.62
C VAL A 178 -9.84 4.33 1.37
N LEU A 179 -10.53 3.40 0.70
CA LEU A 179 -11.53 2.54 1.32
C LEU A 179 -10.93 1.61 2.38
N GLN A 180 -9.77 1.00 2.11
CA GLN A 180 -9.08 0.13 3.06
C GLN A 180 -8.59 0.89 4.28
N ILE A 181 -7.93 2.05 4.08
CA ILE A 181 -7.51 2.92 5.19
C ILE A 181 -8.69 3.25 6.11
N TYR A 182 -9.83 3.65 5.54
CA TYR A 182 -11.02 3.96 6.32
C TYR A 182 -11.60 2.72 7.02
N ARG A 183 -11.69 1.58 6.33
CA ARG A 183 -12.14 0.30 6.91
C ARG A 183 -11.29 -0.07 8.13
N ASP A 184 -9.98 -0.03 7.98
CA ASP A 184 -9.04 -0.48 9.01
C ASP A 184 -9.06 0.46 10.21
N PHE A 185 -9.15 1.78 9.97
CA PHE A 185 -9.40 2.74 11.03
C PHE A 185 -10.73 2.50 11.74
N ALA A 186 -11.83 2.31 11.01
CA ALA A 186 -13.15 2.08 11.59
C ALA A 186 -13.19 0.82 12.45
N ALA A 187 -12.47 -0.23 12.06
CA ALA A 187 -12.37 -1.48 12.79
C ALA A 187 -11.48 -1.40 14.05
N THR A 188 -10.39 -0.64 13.99
CA THR A 188 -9.36 -0.61 15.05
C THR A 188 -9.49 0.58 16.00
N GLY A 189 -10.05 1.70 15.53
CA GLY A 189 -10.06 2.98 16.23
C GLY A 189 -8.67 3.63 16.34
N ASP A 190 -7.68 3.17 15.58
CA ASP A 190 -6.29 3.64 15.67
C ASP A 190 -6.12 5.02 15.03
N ILE A 191 -6.16 6.07 15.86
CA ILE A 191 -6.01 7.47 15.42
C ILE A 191 -4.59 7.76 14.95
N SER A 192 -3.58 7.16 15.56
CA SER A 192 -2.17 7.29 15.18
C SER A 192 -1.94 6.77 13.76
N PHE A 193 -2.47 5.59 13.44
CA PHE A 193 -2.47 5.06 12.09
C PHE A 193 -3.10 6.04 11.09
N CYS A 194 -4.28 6.58 11.40
CA CYS A 194 -4.94 7.57 10.56
C CYS A 194 -4.06 8.80 10.31
N MET A 195 -3.41 9.34 11.34
CA MET A 195 -2.51 10.49 11.21
C MET A 195 -1.31 10.17 10.31
N ASP A 196 -0.73 8.96 10.45
CA ASP A 196 0.43 8.52 9.67
C ASP A 196 0.13 8.45 8.17
N VAL A 197 -1.05 7.95 7.80
CA VAL A 197 -1.42 7.67 6.41
C VAL A 197 -2.21 8.80 5.75
N TRP A 198 -2.74 9.76 6.52
CA TRP A 198 -3.60 10.83 6.02
C TRP A 198 -3.01 11.61 4.83
N PRO A 199 -1.72 11.99 4.84
CA PRO A 199 -1.15 12.70 3.70
C PRO A 199 -1.19 11.87 2.41
N ALA A 200 -0.94 10.55 2.51
CA ALA A 200 -1.04 9.66 1.36
C ALA A 200 -2.48 9.53 0.85
N VAL A 201 -3.48 9.50 1.75
CA VAL A 201 -4.91 9.52 1.39
C VAL A 201 -5.24 10.78 0.59
N CYS A 202 -4.84 11.96 1.07
CA CYS A 202 -5.05 13.22 0.36
C CYS A 202 -4.38 13.21 -1.01
N THR A 203 -3.10 12.83 -1.08
CA THR A 203 -2.36 12.79 -2.36
C THR A 203 -2.98 11.77 -3.34
N ALA A 204 -3.45 10.62 -2.86
CA ALA A 204 -4.14 9.64 -3.70
C ALA A 204 -5.46 10.17 -4.25
N MET A 205 -6.26 10.87 -3.44
CA MET A 205 -7.51 11.49 -3.89
C MET A 205 -7.27 12.65 -4.87
N GLU A 206 -6.29 13.51 -4.59
CA GLU A 206 -5.89 14.59 -5.51
C GLU A 206 -5.41 14.02 -6.86
N TYR A 207 -4.66 12.93 -6.83
CA TYR A 207 -4.22 12.23 -8.05
C TYR A 207 -5.41 11.71 -8.85
N MET A 208 -6.45 11.19 -8.21
CA MET A 208 -7.63 10.68 -8.92
C MET A 208 -8.43 11.76 -9.65
N GLY A 209 -8.38 13.01 -9.18
CA GLY A 209 -9.07 14.12 -9.83
C GLY A 209 -8.61 14.41 -11.26
N GLN A 210 -7.47 13.87 -11.69
CA GLN A 210 -7.01 14.00 -13.08
C GLN A 210 -7.78 13.10 -14.06
N PHE A 211 -8.48 12.09 -13.56
CA PHE A 211 -9.21 11.09 -14.35
C PHE A 211 -10.71 11.39 -14.45
N ASP A 212 -11.16 12.56 -13.99
CA ASP A 212 -12.49 13.11 -14.29
C ASP A 212 -12.30 14.13 -15.41
N HIS A 213 -12.65 13.74 -16.64
CA HIS A 213 -12.42 14.54 -17.84
C HIS A 213 -13.65 15.34 -18.25
N ASP A 214 -14.86 14.93 -17.85
CA ASP A 214 -16.11 15.60 -18.21
C ASP A 214 -16.74 16.45 -17.09
N GLY A 215 -16.17 16.40 -15.87
CA GLY A 215 -16.52 17.23 -14.73
C GLY A 215 -17.80 16.79 -14.03
N ASP A 216 -18.17 15.51 -14.09
CA ASP A 216 -19.35 14.95 -13.44
C ASP A 216 -19.07 14.36 -12.03
N ASP A 217 -17.87 14.59 -11.51
CA ASP A 217 -17.33 14.06 -10.25
C ASP A 217 -17.10 12.53 -10.27
N MET A 218 -17.11 11.88 -11.44
CA MET A 218 -16.78 10.48 -11.65
C MET A 218 -15.52 10.34 -12.49
N ILE A 219 -14.71 9.32 -12.18
CA ILE A 219 -13.53 9.01 -12.97
C ILE A 219 -13.91 8.17 -14.18
N GLU A 220 -13.32 8.43 -15.35
CA GLU A 220 -13.56 7.61 -16.54
C GLU A 220 -12.50 6.52 -16.73
N ASN A 221 -12.94 5.35 -17.17
CA ASN A 221 -12.04 4.31 -17.65
C ASN A 221 -11.63 4.59 -19.11
N ASP A 222 -10.39 4.28 -19.45
CA ASP A 222 -9.73 4.71 -20.70
C ASP A 222 -9.83 3.67 -21.85
N GLY A 223 -10.69 2.67 -21.72
CA GLY A 223 -10.89 1.65 -22.76
C GLY A 223 -9.71 0.68 -22.95
N PHE A 224 -8.80 0.61 -21.97
CA PHE A 224 -7.80 -0.45 -21.81
C PHE A 224 -7.95 -1.07 -20.41
N PRO A 225 -7.29 -2.19 -20.09
CA PRO A 225 -7.37 -2.77 -18.75
C PRO A 225 -6.70 -1.86 -17.71
N ASP A 226 -7.50 -1.01 -17.08
CA ASP A 226 -7.09 0.02 -16.12
C ASP A 226 -7.63 -0.24 -14.71
N GLN A 227 -7.76 -1.51 -14.34
CA GLN A 227 -8.18 -1.99 -13.03
C GLN A 227 -7.87 -3.50 -12.90
N THR A 228 -8.12 -4.09 -11.72
CA THR A 228 -7.83 -5.50 -11.36
C THR A 228 -8.22 -6.58 -12.38
N TYR A 229 -9.26 -6.38 -13.18
CA TYR A 229 -9.63 -7.25 -14.30
C TYR A 229 -8.77 -6.87 -15.51
N ASP A 230 -7.51 -7.30 -15.48
CA ASP A 230 -6.43 -6.85 -16.36
C ASP A 230 -6.20 -7.74 -17.60
N ALA A 231 -6.95 -8.85 -17.70
CA ALA A 231 -6.88 -9.90 -18.72
C ALA A 231 -7.81 -9.72 -19.93
#